data_AF-J9G241-F1
#
_entry.id   AF-J9G241-F1
#
_cell.length_a   1.000
_cell.length_b   1.000
_cell.length_c   1.000
_cell.angle_alpha   90.00
_cell.angle_beta   90.00
_cell.angle_gamma   90.00
#
_symmetry.space_group_name_H-M   'P 1'
#
loop_
_entity.id
_entity.type
_entity.pdbx_description
1 polymer ?
#
loop_
_entity_poly.entity_id
_entity_poly.type
_entity_poly.pdbx_seq_one_letter_code
_entity_poly.pdbx_strand_id
1 'polypeptide(L)' 'MILFNDNIACKGMNGVHAVMEEQARELGLHFIFIEHDLEDSRSCPRRDMRKCVSNYMSIVLNEEPLDPTLLDFDDSEAY' A
#
# COMPACT_ATOMS: atom_id res chain seq x y z
N MET A 1 11.39 2.96 3.08
CA MET A 1 9.94 3.10 2.81
C MET A 1 9.16 2.69 4.03
N ILE A 2 8.10 3.43 4.37
CA ILE A 2 7.14 3.10 5.42
C ILE A 2 5.84 2.69 4.73
N LEU A 3 5.34 1.51 5.08
CA LEU A 3 4.01 1.05 4.70
C LEU A 3 3.06 1.33 5.85
N PHE A 4 2.13 2.24 5.65
CA PHE A 4 1.15 2.56 6.66
C PHE A 4 -0.13 1.78 6.42
N ASN A 5 -0.54 1.02 7.43
CA ASN A 5 -1.73 0.17 7.39
C ASN A 5 -2.98 1.06 7.42
N ASP A 6 -3.75 1.04 6.32
CA ASP A 6 -4.97 1.82 6.18
C ASP A 6 -6.19 0.90 6.20
N ASN A 7 -6.83 0.78 7.36
CA ASN A 7 -8.03 -0.05 7.48
C ASN A 7 -9.24 0.74 7.00
N ILE A 8 -9.87 0.28 5.92
CA ILE A 8 -11.01 0.96 5.29
C ILE A 8 -12.21 1.20 6.23
N ALA A 9 -12.33 0.38 7.28
CA ALA A 9 -13.36 0.51 8.30
C ALA A 9 -13.02 1.54 9.39
N CYS A 10 -11.73 1.86 9.59
CA CYS A 10 -11.26 2.76 10.63
C CYS A 10 -11.32 4.22 10.18
N LYS A 11 -12.45 4.91 10.43
CA LYS A 11 -12.62 6.32 10.05
C LYS A 11 -11.62 7.29 10.70
N GLY A 12 -11.05 6.91 11.84
CA GLY A 12 -9.95 7.67 12.45
C GLY A 12 -8.71 7.71 11.56
N MET A 13 -8.40 6.61 10.88
CA MET A 13 -7.27 6.56 9.95
C MET A 13 -7.49 7.42 8.72
N ASN A 14 -8.65 7.30 8.07
CA ASN A 14 -9.00 8.14 6.92
C ASN A 14 -8.95 9.64 7.27
N GLY A 15 -9.26 10.01 8.52
CA GLY A 15 -9.20 11.40 8.99
C GLY A 15 -7.78 11.96 9.14
N VAL A 16 -6.74 11.13 9.20
CA VAL A 16 -5.35 11.56 9.39
C VAL A 16 -4.46 11.37 8.16
N HIS A 17 -5.01 10.89 7.03
CA HIS A 17 -4.24 10.64 5.80
C HIS A 17 -3.35 11.81 5.39
N ALA A 18 -3.97 12.97 5.14
CA ALA A 18 -3.26 14.16 4.68
C ALA A 18 -2.22 14.64 5.70
N VAL A 19 -2.50 14.52 7.00
CA VAL A 19 -1.56 14.93 8.06
C VAL A 19 -0.34 14.01 8.05
N MET A 20 -0.55 12.69 7.97
CA MET A 20 0.55 11.73 7.97
C MET A 20 1.43 11.87 6.71
N GLU A 21 0.83 12.05 5.54
CA GLU A 21 1.57 12.29 4.30
C GLU A 21 2.39 13.58 4.35
N GLU A 22 1.81 14.66 4.87
CA GLU A 22 2.50 15.94 5.04
C GLU A 22 3.70 15.79 5.97
N GLN A 23 3.52 15.13 7.12
CA GLN A 23 4.62 14.88 8.07
C GLN A 23 5.71 13.98 7.46
N ALA A 24 5.33 12.93 6.73
CA ALA A 24 6.29 12.08 6.04
C ALA A 24 7.10 12.87 5.00
N ARG A 25 6.44 13.76 4.25
CA ARG A 25 7.07 14.64 3.26
C ARG A 25 8.05 15.62 3.92
N GLU A 26 7.66 16.26 5.03
CA GLU A 26 8.53 17.17 5.80
C GLU A 26 9.80 16.46 6.32
N LEU A 27 9.67 15.19 6.70
CA LEU A 27 10.78 14.36 7.18
C LEU A 27 11.58 13.69 6.04
N GLY A 28 11.19 13.88 4.78
CA GLY A 28 11.85 13.27 3.62
C GLY A 28 11.71 11.74 3.57
N LEU A 29 10.62 11.19 4.10
CA LEU A 29 10.37 9.76 4.17
C LEU A 29 9.56 9.28 2.95
N HIS A 30 9.98 8.16 2.36
CA HIS A 30 9.14 7.42 1.42
C HIS A 30 8.01 6.72 2.18
N PHE A 31 6.78 7.18 2.00
CA PHE A 31 5.61 6.77 2.77
C PHE A 31 4.44 6.48 1.83
N ILE A 32 3.75 5.36 2.04
CA ILE A 32 2.52 5.03 1.31
C ILE A 32 1.49 4.40 2.24
N PHE A 33 0.22 4.65 1.95
CA PHE A 33 -0.90 3.93 2.54
C PHE A 33 -1.16 2.64 1.78
N ILE A 34 -1.35 1.56 2.53
CA ILE A 34 -1.79 0.29 2.01
C ILE A 34 -3.18 0.03 2.58
N GLU A 35 -4.18 0.19 1.71
CA GLU A 35 -5.55 -0.18 2.01
C GLU A 35 -5.62 -1.68 2.31
N HIS A 36 -6.38 -2.02 3.34
CA HIS A 36 -6.75 -3.38 3.67
C HIS A 36 -8.05 -3.35 4.48
N ASP A 37 -8.67 -4.51 4.61
CA ASP A 37 -9.82 -4.73 5.48
C ASP A 37 -9.45 -5.84 6.46
N LEU A 38 -9.61 -5.55 7.76
CA LEU A 38 -9.31 -6.49 8.82
C LEU A 38 -10.37 -7.60 8.94
N GLU A 39 -11.63 -7.28 8.63
CA GLU A 39 -12.76 -8.19 8.81
C GLU A 39 -13.03 -9.03 7.55
N ASP A 40 -12.86 -8.44 6.37
CA ASP A 40 -13.12 -9.13 5.10
C ASP A 40 -12.04 -8.85 4.04
N SER A 41 -11.11 -9.81 3.87
CA SER A 41 -10.06 -9.73 2.85
C SER A 41 -10.55 -9.66 1.39
N ARG A 42 -11.85 -9.84 1.14
CA ARG A 42 -12.46 -9.69 -0.19
C ARG A 42 -12.82 -8.24 -0.50
N SER A 43 -12.98 -7.38 0.51
CA SER A 43 -13.29 -5.96 0.33
C SER A 43 -12.12 -5.21 -0.30
N CYS A 44 -10.88 -5.62 0.01
CA CYS A 44 -9.66 -5.05 -0.55
C CYS A 44 -8.78 -6.18 -1.11
N PRO A 45 -8.74 -6.37 -2.44
CA PRO A 45 -7.94 -7.41 -3.06
C PRO A 45 -6.45 -7.23 -2.78
N ARG A 46 -5.78 -8.29 -2.34
CA ARG A 46 -4.31 -8.31 -2.13
C ARG A 46 -3.52 -7.93 -3.39
N ARG A 47 -4.05 -8.23 -4.58
CA ARG A 47 -3.49 -7.78 -5.85
C ARG A 47 -3.39 -6.26 -5.95
N ASP A 48 -4.34 -5.52 -5.39
CA ASP A 48 -4.33 -4.07 -5.43
C ASP A 48 -3.29 -3.50 -4.45
N MET A 49 -3.11 -4.14 -3.29
CA MET A 49 -2.00 -3.86 -2.38
C MET A 49 -0.64 -4.06 -3.08
N ARG A 50 -0.45 -5.17 -3.80
CA ARG A 50 0.78 -5.42 -4.59
C ARG A 50 1.01 -4.36 -5.65
N LYS A 51 -0.03 -3.99 -6.38
CA LYS A 51 0.05 -2.93 -7.41
C LYS A 51 0.42 -1.59 -6.79
N CYS A 52 -0.14 -1.22 -5.64
CA CYS A 52 0.21 0.01 -4.94
C CYS A 52 1.72 0.09 -4.65
N VAL A 53 2.27 -0.96 -4.02
CA VAL A 53 3.71 -1.03 -3.72
C VAL A 53 4.55 -1.03 -5.00
N SER A 54 4.19 -1.88 -5.97
CA SER A 54 4.96 -2.05 -7.22
C SER A 54 5.00 -0.76 -8.05
N ASN A 55 3.87 -0.05 -8.13
CA ASN A 55 3.79 1.24 -8.81
C ASN A 55 4.62 2.31 -8.10
N TYR A 56 4.64 2.33 -6.77
CA TYR A 56 5.49 3.29 -6.06
C TYR A 56 6.98 2.99 -6.30
N MET A 57 7.38 1.72 -6.26
CA MET A 57 8.76 1.32 -6.57
C MET A 57 9.17 1.77 -7.97
N SER A 58 8.36 1.48 -8.99
CA SER A 58 8.72 1.77 -10.38
C SER A 58 8.56 3.26 -10.76
N ILE A 59 7.51 3.93 -10.29
CA ILE A 59 7.21 5.32 -10.71
C ILE A 59 7.94 6.33 -9.83
N VAL A 60 7.97 6.12 -8.51
CA VAL A 60 8.49 7.12 -7.56
C VAL A 60 9.96 6.87 -7.26
N LEU A 61 10.36 5.61 -7.08
CA LEU A 61 11.75 5.26 -6.81
C LEU A 61 12.54 4.93 -8.08
N ASN A 62 11.88 4.76 -9.22
CA ASN A 62 12.50 4.37 -10.49
C ASN A 62 13.30 3.06 -10.36
N GLU A 63 12.77 2.13 -9.58
CA GLU A 63 13.34 0.80 -9.33
C GLU A 63 12.79 -0.23 -10.32
N GLU A 64 13.60 -1.23 -10.65
CA GLU A 64 13.21 -2.36 -11.50
C GLU A 64 12.89 -3.61 -10.66
N PRO A 65 11.89 -4.42 -11.07
CA PRO A 65 11.54 -5.63 -10.34
C PRO A 65 12.68 -6.65 -10.36
N LEU A 66 13.12 -7.09 -9.19
CA LEU A 66 14.11 -8.17 -9.06
C LEU A 66 13.58 -9.50 -9.60
N ASP A 67 12.28 -9.73 -9.43
CA ASP A 67 11.55 -10.86 -9.97
C ASP A 67 10.22 -10.37 -10.58
N PRO A 68 10.12 -10.30 -11.92
CA PRO A 68 8.90 -9.86 -12.60
C PRO A 68 7.68 -10.76 -12.35
N THR A 69 7.87 -12.01 -11.91
CA THR A 69 6.76 -12.93 -11.64
C THR A 69 5.98 -12.56 -10.38
N LEU A 70 6.55 -11.72 -9.51
CA LEU A 70 5.90 -11.24 -8.29
C LEU A 70 4.98 -10.03 -8.52
N LEU A 71 5.00 -9.43 -9.71
CA LEU A 71 4.14 -8.28 -10.04
C LEU A 71 2.67 -8.69 -10.18
N ASP A 72 2.42 -9.86 -10.76
CA ASP A 72 1.06 -10.38 -10.97
C ASP A 72 1.06 -11.90 -10.88
N PHE A 73 0.36 -12.42 -9.88
CA PHE A 73 0.15 -13.84 -9.66
C PHE A 73 -1.20 -14.03 -8.96
N ASP A 74 -1.77 -15.22 -9.12
CA ASP A 74 -3.02 -15.59 -8.47
C ASP A 74 -2.77 -15.92 -6.99
N ASP A 75 -3.37 -15.11 -6.13
CA ASP A 75 -3.32 -15.24 -4.68
C ASP A 75 -4.72 -15.25 -4.06
N SER A 76 -5.73 -15.65 -4.84
CA SER A 76 -7.12 -15.76 -4.40
C SER A 76 -7.32 -16.69 -3.20
N GLU A 77 -6.46 -17.70 -3.06
CA GLU A 77 -6.49 -18.69 -1.98
C GLU A 77 -5.58 -18.34 -0.78
N ALA A 78 -4.95 -17.17 -0.77
CA ALA A 78 -4.19 -16.71 0.39
C ALA A 78 -5.16 -16.16 1.44
N TYR A 79 -5.40 -16.91 2.54
CA TYR A 79 -6.25 -16.49 3.67
C TYR A 79 -5.46 -15.71 4.71
#